data_AF-A0A2W6A2W9-F1
#
_entry.id   AF-A0A2W6A2W9-F1
#
_cell.length_a   1.000
_cell.length_b   1.000
_cell.length_c   1.000
_cell.angle_alpha   90.00
_cell.angle_beta   90.00
_cell.angle_gamma   90.00
#
_symmetry.space_group_name_H-M   'P 1'
#
loop_
_entity.id
_entity.type
_entity.pdbx_description
1 polymer ?
#
loop_
_entity_poly.entity_id
_entity_poly.type
_entity_poly.pdbx_seq_one_letter_code
_entity_poly.pdbx_strand_id
1 'polypeptide(L)'
;MVPLLLLAPYAKRGRDLFIARSPEDAALIARIQALSPTVSLDDAKRVTYSVVTTGQELGREWHVNWYSTLMPGIQNLLIKTGARKGGYCYQYSMEVLVRLDALKLKTVEFHWAESGAGTICENNGIVVTARGQPFEQGVLLDSWRSQPSVTWTEVTRDPEYHWKENRSFAALVLQRANSATPGKPHSRRP
;
A
#
# COMPACT_ATOMS: atom_id res chain seq x y z
N MET A 1 -6.24 -49.80 24.47
CA MET A 1 -6.57 -48.36 24.55
C MET A 1 -5.43 -47.59 23.91
N VAL A 2 -5.63 -47.05 22.71
CA VAL A 2 -4.69 -46.12 22.05
C VAL A 2 -5.48 -44.83 21.84
N PRO A 3 -5.01 -43.66 22.28
CA PRO A 3 -5.78 -42.44 22.14
C PRO A 3 -5.76 -42.00 20.67
N LEU A 4 -6.96 -41.82 20.14
CA LEU A 4 -7.24 -41.29 18.81
C LEU A 4 -6.82 -39.82 18.80
N LEU A 5 -5.63 -39.52 18.25
CA LEU A 5 -5.24 -38.17 17.89
C LEU A 5 -6.20 -37.67 16.81
N LEU A 6 -7.13 -36.80 17.23
CA LEU A 6 -7.92 -35.97 16.33
C LEU A 6 -6.95 -35.06 15.56
N LEU A 7 -6.60 -35.49 14.35
CA LEU A 7 -6.11 -34.60 13.31
C LEU A 7 -7.25 -33.61 13.02
N ALA A 8 -7.20 -32.46 13.68
CA ALA A 8 -7.98 -31.32 13.27
C ALA A 8 -7.69 -31.08 11.77
N PRO A 9 -8.71 -30.94 10.92
CA PRO A 9 -8.46 -30.67 9.51
C PRO A 9 -7.68 -29.37 9.42
N TYR A 10 -6.48 -29.44 8.87
CA TYR A 10 -5.69 -28.28 8.46
C TYR A 10 -6.56 -27.55 7.43
N ALA A 11 -7.32 -26.55 7.88
CA ALA A 11 -8.17 -25.77 7.01
C ALA A 11 -7.27 -25.17 5.94
N LYS A 12 -7.52 -25.53 4.67
CA LYS A 12 -6.95 -24.83 3.52
C LYS A 12 -7.33 -23.35 3.67
N ARG A 13 -6.40 -22.53 4.17
CA ARG A 13 -6.56 -21.10 4.39
C ARG A 13 -6.87 -20.47 3.02
N GLY A 14 -8.06 -19.90 2.87
CA GLY A 14 -8.51 -19.30 1.62
C GLY A 14 -7.56 -18.20 1.15
N ARG A 15 -7.50 -17.96 -0.16
CA ARG A 15 -6.78 -16.82 -0.74
C ARG A 15 -7.52 -15.54 -0.32
N ASP A 16 -7.10 -14.89 0.75
CA ASP A 16 -7.75 -13.68 1.27
C ASP A 16 -7.26 -12.43 0.54
N LEU A 17 -7.29 -12.44 -0.79
CA LEU A 17 -6.90 -11.30 -1.61
C LEU A 17 -8.17 -10.61 -2.13
N PHE A 18 -8.35 -9.35 -1.73
CA PHE A 18 -9.55 -8.57 -2.05
C PHE A 18 -9.21 -7.40 -2.96
N ILE A 19 -10.22 -6.91 -3.69
CA ILE A 19 -10.06 -5.84 -4.68
C ILE A 19 -11.06 -4.72 -4.36
N ALA A 20 -10.55 -3.54 -4.02
CA ALA A 20 -11.33 -2.31 -3.91
C ALA A 20 -11.34 -1.57 -5.25
N ARG A 21 -12.55 -1.34 -5.80
CA ARG A 21 -12.73 -0.75 -7.14
C ARG A 21 -13.21 0.69 -7.13
N SER A 22 -13.72 1.17 -6.00
CA SER A 22 -14.24 2.53 -5.84
C SER A 22 -13.66 3.20 -4.59
N PRO A 23 -13.53 4.54 -4.58
CA PRO A 23 -13.11 5.31 -3.41
C PRO A 23 -14.01 5.11 -2.16
N GLU A 24 -15.22 4.57 -2.36
CA GLU A 24 -16.23 4.28 -1.33
C GLU A 24 -16.37 2.78 -1.04
N ASP A 25 -15.37 1.96 -1.40
CA ASP A 25 -15.42 0.50 -1.21
C ASP A 25 -15.71 0.12 0.25
N ALA A 26 -16.94 -0.34 0.49
CA ALA A 26 -17.45 -0.59 1.83
C ALA A 26 -16.68 -1.71 2.55
N ALA A 27 -16.16 -2.69 1.82
CA ALA A 27 -15.42 -3.80 2.40
C ALA A 27 -14.05 -3.35 2.91
N LEU A 28 -13.32 -2.54 2.14
CA LEU A 28 -12.06 -1.97 2.59
C LEU A 28 -12.26 -1.00 3.76
N ILE A 29 -13.27 -0.12 3.69
CA ILE A 29 -13.62 0.80 4.79
C ILE A 29 -13.90 0.01 6.08
N ALA A 30 -14.76 -1.01 6.00
CA ALA A 30 -15.10 -1.84 7.15
C ALA A 30 -13.88 -2.59 7.69
N ARG A 31 -12.99 -3.07 6.82
CA ARG A 31 -11.77 -3.76 7.23
C ARG A 31 -10.80 -2.84 7.98
N ILE A 32 -10.60 -1.62 7.49
CA ILE A 32 -9.74 -0.63 8.16
C ILE A 32 -10.35 -0.23 9.51
N GLN A 33 -11.66 0.01 9.56
CA GLN A 33 -12.36 0.29 10.81
C GLN A 33 -12.24 -0.86 11.82
N ALA A 34 -12.22 -2.10 11.35
CA ALA A 34 -12.08 -3.28 12.19
C ALA A 34 -10.66 -3.51 12.76
N LEU A 35 -9.65 -2.69 12.39
CA LEU A 35 -8.30 -2.78 12.95
C LEU A 35 -8.30 -2.57 14.48
N SER A 36 -9.13 -1.65 14.98
CA SER A 36 -9.29 -1.36 16.42
C SER A 36 -10.57 -0.55 16.65
N PRO A 37 -11.25 -0.69 17.82
CA PRO A 37 -12.36 0.19 18.22
C PRO A 37 -12.02 1.69 18.22
N THR A 38 -10.73 2.05 18.26
CA THR A 38 -10.27 3.44 18.21
C THR A 38 -10.22 4.02 16.80
N VAL A 39 -10.31 3.19 15.75
CA VAL A 39 -10.27 3.65 14.37
C VAL A 39 -11.59 4.31 14.01
N SER A 40 -11.53 5.58 13.59
CA SER A 40 -12.73 6.32 13.20
C SER A 40 -13.19 5.89 11.81
N LEU A 41 -14.52 5.90 11.61
CA LEU A 41 -15.10 5.65 10.29
C LEU A 41 -14.65 6.70 9.26
N ASP A 42 -14.43 7.95 9.69
CA ASP A 42 -13.97 9.03 8.81
C ASP A 42 -12.53 8.77 8.32
N ASP A 43 -11.62 8.37 9.21
CA ASP A 43 -10.25 8.03 8.83
C ASP A 43 -10.25 6.85 7.85
N ALA A 44 -11.02 5.78 8.13
CA ALA A 44 -11.13 4.62 7.25
C ALA A 44 -11.65 4.98 5.84
N LYS A 45 -12.65 5.88 5.76
CA LYS A 45 -13.17 6.42 4.50
C LYS A 45 -12.11 7.21 3.74
N ARG A 46 -11.39 8.10 4.43
CA ARG A 46 -10.36 8.95 3.80
C ARG A 46 -9.16 8.14 3.30
N VAL A 47 -8.75 7.10 4.04
CA VAL A 47 -7.72 6.15 3.56
C VAL A 47 -8.17 5.47 2.28
N THR A 48 -9.37 4.86 2.28
CA THR A 48 -9.93 4.16 1.12
C THR A 48 -10.03 5.09 -0.09
N TYR A 49 -10.57 6.29 0.13
CA TYR A 49 -10.70 7.29 -0.92
C TYR A 49 -9.35 7.66 -1.52
N SER A 50 -8.39 8.02 -0.66
CA SER A 50 -7.06 8.49 -1.08
C SER A 50 -6.28 7.41 -1.83
N VAL A 51 -6.28 6.16 -1.34
CA VAL A 51 -5.50 5.07 -1.96
C VAL A 51 -6.05 4.66 -3.32
N VAL A 52 -7.37 4.62 -3.47
CA VAL A 52 -8.04 4.27 -4.74
C VAL A 52 -7.90 5.40 -5.77
N THR A 53 -8.22 6.64 -5.40
CA THR A 53 -8.13 7.80 -6.31
C THR A 53 -6.70 8.04 -6.78
N THR A 54 -5.72 7.97 -5.85
CA THR A 54 -4.30 8.11 -6.20
C THR A 54 -3.86 7.00 -7.15
N GLY A 55 -4.21 5.74 -6.87
CA GLY A 55 -3.92 4.63 -7.78
C GLY A 55 -4.48 4.85 -9.18
N GLN A 56 -5.73 5.29 -9.30
CA GLN A 56 -6.38 5.57 -10.59
C GLN A 56 -5.78 6.77 -11.33
N GLU A 57 -5.35 7.81 -10.62
CA GLU A 57 -4.63 8.95 -11.20
C GLU A 57 -3.29 8.53 -11.79
N LEU A 58 -2.47 7.81 -11.02
CA LEU A 58 -1.16 7.33 -11.47
C LEU A 58 -1.28 6.30 -12.61
N GLY A 59 -2.33 5.47 -12.60
CA GLY A 59 -2.67 4.55 -13.69
C GLY A 59 -2.84 5.28 -15.01
N ARG A 60 -3.58 6.39 -14.98
CA ARG A 60 -3.79 7.26 -16.13
C ARG A 60 -2.52 8.01 -16.54
N GLU A 61 -1.81 8.61 -15.58
CA GLU A 61 -0.61 9.42 -15.82
C GLU A 61 0.54 8.61 -16.43
N TRP A 62 0.78 7.40 -15.91
CA TRP A 62 1.90 6.54 -16.33
C TRP A 62 1.47 5.43 -17.29
N HIS A 63 0.22 5.50 -17.77
CA HIS A 63 -0.42 4.54 -18.67
C HIS A 63 -0.35 3.08 -18.15
N VAL A 64 -0.29 2.88 -16.84
CA VAL A 64 -0.28 1.54 -16.23
C VAL A 64 -1.70 1.01 -16.25
N ASN A 65 -1.92 -0.06 -17.01
CA ASN A 65 -3.21 -0.73 -17.13
C ASN A 65 -3.09 -2.18 -16.68
N TRP A 66 -4.23 -2.87 -16.63
CA TRP A 66 -4.30 -4.29 -16.24
C TRP A 66 -3.31 -5.19 -17.00
N TYR A 67 -3.04 -4.90 -18.28
CA TYR A 67 -2.09 -5.66 -19.08
C TYR A 67 -0.63 -5.43 -18.62
N SER A 68 -0.31 -4.20 -18.21
CA SER A 68 1.01 -3.82 -17.69
C SER A 68 1.30 -4.50 -16.35
N THR A 69 0.27 -4.70 -15.51
CA THR A 69 0.41 -5.34 -14.20
C THR A 69 0.43 -6.86 -14.26
N LEU A 70 -0.17 -7.47 -15.30
CA LEU A 70 -0.01 -8.91 -15.58
C LEU A 70 1.42 -9.29 -15.98
N MET A 71 2.19 -8.34 -16.50
CA MET A 71 3.59 -8.54 -16.88
C MET A 71 4.49 -7.45 -16.30
N PRO A 72 4.75 -7.48 -14.98
CA PRO A 72 5.58 -6.47 -14.29
C PRO A 72 6.95 -6.26 -14.94
N GLY A 73 7.55 -7.33 -15.45
CA GLY A 73 8.83 -7.29 -16.15
C GLY A 73 8.81 -6.40 -17.40
N ILE A 74 7.72 -6.39 -18.17
CA ILE A 74 7.59 -5.55 -19.37
C ILE A 74 7.43 -4.09 -18.98
N GLN A 75 6.60 -3.78 -17.98
CA GLN A 75 6.46 -2.41 -17.48
C GLN A 75 7.81 -1.88 -16.98
N ASN A 76 8.54 -2.68 -16.20
CA ASN A 76 9.85 -2.29 -15.66
C ASN A 76 10.89 -2.11 -16.78
N LEU A 77 10.86 -2.96 -17.81
CA LEU A 77 11.71 -2.81 -19.00
C LEU A 77 11.39 -1.53 -19.76
N LEU A 78 10.12 -1.21 -20.00
CA LEU A 78 9.69 0.00 -20.71
C LEU A 78 10.11 1.28 -20.00
N ILE A 79 10.13 1.28 -18.66
CA ILE A 79 10.64 2.43 -17.92
C ILE A 79 12.17 2.49 -18.00
N LYS A 80 12.88 1.35 -17.87
CA LYS A 80 14.35 1.28 -18.01
C LYS A 80 14.84 1.76 -19.37
N THR A 81 14.10 1.49 -20.44
CA THR A 81 14.44 1.94 -21.80
C THR A 81 13.99 3.37 -22.10
N GLY A 82 13.37 4.07 -21.14
CA GLY A 82 12.89 5.44 -21.29
C GLY A 82 11.61 5.57 -22.12
N ALA A 83 10.99 4.46 -22.52
CA ALA A 83 9.72 4.46 -23.27
C ALA A 83 8.53 4.91 -22.40
N ARG A 84 8.67 4.86 -21.07
CA ARG A 84 7.71 5.42 -20.10
C ARG A 84 8.42 6.26 -19.05
N LYS A 85 7.77 7.35 -18.63
CA LYS A 85 8.31 8.31 -17.65
C LYS A 85 8.27 7.79 -16.20
N GLY A 86 7.50 6.74 -15.92
CA GLY A 86 7.31 6.18 -14.59
C GLY A 86 6.32 5.03 -14.60
N GLY A 87 5.91 4.59 -13.41
CA GLY A 87 4.97 3.49 -13.22
C GLY A 87 5.55 2.26 -12.54
N TYR A 88 6.67 2.40 -11.82
CA TYR A 88 7.16 1.34 -10.93
C TYR A 88 6.25 1.21 -9.70
N CYS A 89 6.18 0.00 -9.14
CA CYS A 89 5.45 -0.28 -7.90
C CYS A 89 5.86 0.68 -6.76
N TYR A 90 7.18 0.88 -6.54
CA TYR A 90 7.65 1.82 -5.52
C TYR A 90 7.19 3.27 -5.76
N GLN A 91 7.05 3.72 -7.02
CA GLN A 91 6.58 5.07 -7.32
C GLN A 91 5.11 5.27 -6.93
N TYR A 92 4.27 4.24 -7.13
CA TYR A 92 2.91 4.26 -6.61
C TYR A 92 2.88 4.36 -5.11
N SER A 93 3.63 3.49 -4.41
CA SER A 93 3.65 3.47 -2.95
C SER A 93 4.17 4.79 -2.37
N MET A 94 5.15 5.44 -3.01
CA MET A 94 5.65 6.76 -2.58
C MET A 94 4.53 7.82 -2.63
N GLU A 95 3.85 7.96 -3.77
CA GLU A 95 2.79 8.95 -3.94
C GLU A 95 1.59 8.68 -3.03
N VAL A 96 1.20 7.41 -2.88
CA VAL A 96 0.16 7.00 -1.93
C VAL A 96 0.56 7.38 -0.50
N LEU A 97 1.79 7.08 -0.07
CA LEU A 97 2.26 7.42 1.28
C LEU A 97 2.24 8.93 1.53
N VAL A 98 2.73 9.73 0.58
CA VAL A 98 2.76 11.19 0.69
C VAL A 98 1.35 11.76 0.83
N ARG A 99 0.40 11.31 0.01
CA ARG A 99 -0.98 11.78 0.07
C ARG A 99 -1.69 11.34 1.35
N LEU A 100 -1.45 10.11 1.80
CA LEU A 100 -2.00 9.61 3.07
C LEU A 100 -1.44 10.40 4.27
N ASP A 101 -0.14 10.70 4.30
CA ASP A 101 0.46 11.52 5.36
C ASP A 101 -0.07 12.96 5.37
N ALA A 102 -0.35 13.52 4.19
CA ALA A 102 -0.92 14.86 4.06
C ALA A 102 -2.32 14.98 4.68
N LEU A 103 -3.07 13.88 4.82
CA LEU A 103 -4.39 13.87 5.46
C LEU A 103 -4.34 14.10 6.99
N LYS A 104 -3.18 13.90 7.62
CA LYS A 104 -2.95 14.09 9.08
C LYS A 104 -4.00 13.39 9.97
N LEU A 105 -4.38 12.18 9.56
CA LEU A 105 -5.37 11.32 10.24
C LEU A 105 -4.97 11.01 11.68
N LYS A 106 -5.96 10.78 12.54
CA LYS A 106 -5.75 10.76 14.01
C LYS A 106 -5.75 9.36 14.59
N THR A 107 -6.37 8.39 13.94
CA THR A 107 -6.62 7.06 14.50
C THR A 107 -5.83 5.94 13.85
N VAL A 108 -5.17 6.23 12.72
CA VAL A 108 -4.38 5.26 11.93
C VAL A 108 -2.95 5.74 11.70
N GLU A 109 -2.07 4.79 11.38
CA GLU A 109 -0.68 5.00 10.98
C GLU A 109 -0.38 4.25 9.68
N PHE A 110 0.65 4.71 8.96
CA PHE A 110 1.03 4.18 7.66
C PHE A 110 2.45 3.69 7.67
N HIS A 111 2.66 2.53 7.08
CA HIS A 111 3.93 1.83 7.08
C HIS A 111 4.30 1.47 5.65
N TRP A 112 5.58 1.67 5.31
CA TRP A 112 6.10 1.17 4.04
C TRP A 112 6.23 -0.35 4.12
N ALA A 113 5.60 -1.04 3.16
CA ALA A 113 5.70 -2.48 2.99
C ALA A 113 6.47 -2.80 1.71
N GLU A 114 7.44 -3.70 1.82
CA GLU A 114 8.19 -4.24 0.70
C GLU A 114 8.30 -5.76 0.78
N SER A 115 8.26 -6.41 -0.37
CA SER A 115 8.51 -7.84 -0.50
C SER A 115 9.51 -8.07 -1.63
N GLY A 116 10.46 -8.99 -1.44
CA GLY A 116 11.47 -9.29 -2.46
C GLY A 116 12.40 -8.11 -2.79
N ALA A 117 12.64 -7.21 -1.83
CA ALA A 117 13.47 -6.02 -2.04
C ALA A 117 14.85 -6.36 -2.63
N GLY A 118 15.25 -5.63 -3.67
CA GLY A 118 16.47 -5.84 -4.43
C GLY A 118 16.41 -6.97 -5.46
N THR A 119 15.26 -7.61 -5.67
CA THR A 119 15.08 -8.71 -6.63
C THR A 119 14.14 -8.32 -7.77
N ILE A 120 14.09 -9.14 -8.83
CA ILE A 120 13.13 -8.95 -9.94
C ILE A 120 11.67 -9.19 -9.53
N CYS A 121 11.44 -9.81 -8.37
CA CYS A 121 10.13 -10.07 -7.78
C CYS A 121 9.72 -8.99 -6.76
N GLU A 122 10.43 -7.86 -6.73
CA GLU A 122 10.15 -6.77 -5.81
C GLU A 122 8.74 -6.19 -6.01
N ASN A 123 8.03 -5.98 -4.91
CA ASN A 123 6.79 -5.22 -4.88
C ASN A 123 6.71 -4.35 -3.63
N ASN A 124 6.01 -3.23 -3.74
CA ASN A 124 5.83 -2.25 -2.67
C ASN A 124 4.36 -1.94 -2.46
N GLY A 125 4.02 -1.61 -1.22
CA GLY A 125 2.67 -1.25 -0.82
C GLY A 125 2.71 -0.41 0.45
N ILE A 126 1.53 0.03 0.89
CA ILE A 126 1.37 0.72 2.16
C ILE A 126 0.53 -0.16 3.08
N VAL A 127 1.00 -0.36 4.30
CA VAL A 127 0.20 -1.01 5.34
C VAL A 127 -0.40 0.06 6.24
N VAL A 128 -1.71 -0.02 6.45
CA VAL A 128 -2.43 0.81 7.42
C VAL A 128 -2.69 0.01 8.69
N THR A 129 -2.40 0.63 9.83
CA THR A 129 -2.62 0.06 11.17
C THR A 129 -3.43 1.06 12.01
N ALA A 130 -4.03 0.61 13.11
CA ALA A 130 -4.44 1.51 14.18
C ALA A 130 -3.19 2.09 14.87
N ARG A 131 -3.28 3.29 15.47
CA ARG A 131 -2.12 3.88 16.17
C ARG A 131 -1.54 2.94 17.22
N GLY A 132 -0.21 2.74 17.18
CA GLY A 132 0.50 1.88 18.13
C GLY A 132 0.30 0.38 17.91
N GLN A 133 -0.43 -0.03 16.88
CA GLN A 133 -0.58 -1.43 16.50
C GLN A 133 0.66 -1.88 15.70
N PRO A 134 1.16 -3.12 15.90
CA PRO A 134 2.30 -3.63 15.14
C PRO A 134 1.94 -3.80 13.65
N PHE A 135 2.96 -3.71 12.80
CA PHE A 135 2.85 -3.80 11.35
C PHE A 135 2.06 -5.04 10.90
N GLU A 136 2.34 -6.20 11.51
CA GLU A 136 1.79 -7.50 11.15
C GLU A 136 0.27 -7.60 11.33
N GLN A 137 -0.34 -6.70 12.10
CA GLN A 137 -1.80 -6.67 12.28
C GLN A 137 -2.49 -5.70 11.31
N GLY A 138 -1.72 -5.01 10.47
CA GLY A 138 -2.24 -4.04 9.53
C GLY A 138 -2.90 -4.63 8.28
N VAL A 139 -3.55 -3.75 7.53
CA VAL A 139 -4.10 -4.02 6.20
C VAL A 139 -3.12 -3.53 5.16
N LEU A 140 -2.66 -4.42 4.29
CA LEU A 140 -1.88 -4.09 3.10
C LEU A 140 -2.78 -3.41 2.06
N LEU A 141 -2.28 -2.34 1.46
CA LEU A 141 -2.86 -1.61 0.36
C LEU A 141 -1.84 -1.55 -0.78
N ASP A 142 -2.13 -2.27 -1.86
CA ASP A 142 -1.31 -2.34 -3.08
C ASP A 142 -2.09 -1.73 -4.23
N SER A 143 -1.82 -0.45 -4.48
CA SER A 143 -2.41 0.31 -5.58
C SER A 143 -1.77 0.01 -6.93
N TRP A 144 -0.79 -0.89 -7.05
CA TRP A 144 -0.12 -1.16 -8.32
C TRP A 144 -0.56 -2.48 -8.95
N ARG A 145 -0.63 -3.57 -8.17
CA ARG A 145 -0.78 -4.94 -8.69
C ARG A 145 -2.05 -5.20 -9.49
N SER A 146 -3.16 -4.52 -9.17
CA SER A 146 -4.46 -4.74 -9.82
C SER A 146 -5.06 -3.48 -10.44
N GLN A 147 -4.21 -2.61 -10.99
CA GLN A 147 -4.63 -1.40 -11.69
C GLN A 147 -5.79 -1.64 -12.66
N PRO A 148 -6.84 -0.81 -12.64
CA PRO A 148 -6.97 0.46 -11.90
C PRO A 148 -7.52 0.33 -10.47
N SER A 149 -7.60 -0.89 -9.94
CA SER A 149 -8.14 -1.20 -8.60
C SER A 149 -7.02 -1.33 -7.56
N VAL A 150 -7.40 -1.27 -6.28
CA VAL A 150 -6.47 -1.48 -5.16
C VAL A 150 -6.64 -2.91 -4.65
N THR A 151 -5.53 -3.65 -4.60
CA THR A 151 -5.47 -4.94 -3.93
C THR A 151 -5.27 -4.73 -2.44
N TRP A 152 -6.05 -5.42 -1.62
CA TRP A 152 -5.90 -5.34 -0.18
C TRP A 152 -6.11 -6.69 0.52
N THR A 153 -5.45 -6.84 1.66
CA THR A 153 -5.53 -8.02 2.54
C THR A 153 -4.94 -7.69 3.91
N GLU A 154 -5.05 -8.59 4.89
CA GLU A 154 -4.17 -8.56 6.06
C GLU A 154 -2.74 -8.77 5.61
N VAL A 155 -1.79 -7.97 6.09
CA VAL A 155 -0.41 -8.01 5.60
C VAL A 155 0.24 -9.40 5.70
N THR A 156 -0.14 -10.20 6.69
CA THR A 156 0.34 -11.59 6.89
C THR A 156 -0.40 -12.64 6.08
N ARG A 157 -1.44 -12.28 5.32
CA ARG A 157 -2.31 -13.20 4.55
C ARG A 157 -2.18 -13.04 3.04
N ASP A 158 -1.28 -12.18 2.56
CA ASP A 158 -0.98 -12.12 1.12
C ASP A 158 -0.40 -13.47 0.65
N PRO A 159 -1.05 -14.15 -0.31
CA PRO A 159 -0.59 -15.46 -0.78
C PRO A 159 0.61 -15.37 -1.73
N GLU A 160 0.92 -14.18 -2.27
CA GLU A 160 1.92 -13.97 -3.31
C GLU A 160 3.22 -13.34 -2.76
N TYR A 161 3.12 -12.52 -1.72
CA TYR A 161 4.23 -11.71 -1.22
C TYR A 161 4.45 -11.88 0.28
N HIS A 162 5.72 -11.81 0.70
CA HIS A 162 6.13 -11.82 2.11
C HIS A 162 6.58 -10.43 2.51
N TRP A 163 5.63 -9.65 3.04
CA TRP A 163 5.83 -8.25 3.35
C TRP A 163 6.69 -8.02 4.59
N LYS A 164 7.61 -7.07 4.48
CA LYS A 164 8.43 -6.56 5.56
C LYS A 164 8.27 -5.05 5.68
N GLU A 165 8.32 -4.55 6.90
CA GLU A 165 8.29 -3.12 7.18
C GLU A 165 9.65 -2.47 6.89
N ASN A 166 9.65 -1.33 6.19
CA ASN A 166 10.84 -0.50 6.03
C ASN A 166 10.60 0.93 6.53
N ARG A 167 10.75 1.12 7.85
CA ARG A 167 10.53 2.43 8.52
C ARG A 167 11.48 3.51 8.01
N SER A 168 12.73 3.15 7.74
CA SER A 168 13.75 4.08 7.26
C SER A 168 13.39 4.64 5.89
N PHE A 169 12.87 3.79 4.99
CA PHE A 169 12.43 4.24 3.68
C PHE A 169 11.17 5.10 3.75
N ALA A 170 10.20 4.73 4.59
CA ALA A 170 9.02 5.57 4.85
C ALA A 170 9.41 6.99 5.29
N ALA A 171 10.33 7.11 6.26
CA ALA A 171 10.84 8.40 6.74
C ALA A 171 11.55 9.20 5.63
N LEU A 172 12.35 8.53 4.80
CA LEU A 172 13.04 9.15 3.66
C LEU A 172 12.06 9.73 2.64
N VAL A 173 11.01 8.99 2.29
CA VAL A 173 9.97 9.43 1.34
C VAL A 173 9.29 10.69 1.86
N LEU A 174 8.85 10.68 3.12
CA LEU A 174 8.17 11.83 3.73
C LEU A 174 9.09 13.04 3.89
N GLN A 175 10.36 12.84 4.26
CA GLN A 175 11.34 13.93 4.34
C GLN A 175 11.55 14.61 2.98
N ARG A 176 11.66 13.82 1.91
CA ARG A 176 11.81 14.34 0.55
C ARG A 176 10.59 15.13 0.10
N ALA A 177 9.38 14.62 0.33
CA ALA A 177 8.15 15.32 -0.01
C ALA A 177 8.03 16.67 0.72
N ASN A 178 8.36 16.71 2.01
CA ASN A 178 8.37 17.95 2.80
C ASN A 178 9.42 18.95 2.30
N SER A 179 10.55 18.47 1.78
CA SER A 179 11.64 19.33 1.27
C SER A 179 11.35 19.86 -0.15
N ALA A 180 10.51 19.17 -0.92
CA ALA A 180 10.12 19.56 -2.27
C ALA A 180 9.00 20.62 -2.31
N THR A 181 8.34 20.90 -1.18
CA THR A 181 7.29 21.93 -1.09
C THR A 181 7.95 23.31 -0.94
N PRO A 182 7.83 24.25 -1.90
CA PRO A 182 8.53 25.53 -1.81
C PRO A 182 7.88 26.43 -0.74
N GLY A 183 8.61 26.75 0.33
CA GLY A 183 8.07 27.62 1.37
C GLY A 183 8.97 27.95 2.56
N LYS A 184 10.12 28.59 2.33
CA LYS A 184 10.64 29.66 3.23
C LYS A 184 11.59 30.58 2.46
N PRO A 185 11.39 31.92 2.50
CA PRO A 185 12.26 32.86 1.83
C PRO A 185 13.64 32.81 2.49
N HIS A 186 14.67 32.70 1.66
CA HIS A 186 16.05 32.81 2.09
C HIS A 186 16.24 34.21 2.68
N SER A 187 16.30 34.34 4.01
CA SER A 187 16.71 35.58 4.65
C SER A 187 18.17 35.81 4.27
N ARG A 188 18.42 36.61 3.25
CA ARG A 188 19.73 37.23 3.07
C ARG A 188 19.92 38.18 4.25
N ARG A 189 20.79 37.79 5.18
CA ARG A 189 21.41 38.70 6.14
C ARG A 189 22.61 39.39 5.47
N PRO A 190 22.95 40.61 5.92
CA PRO A 190 23.46 41.70 5.09
C PRO A 190 24.80 41.43 4.42
#